data_AF-A0A958DEJ1-F1
#
_entry.id   AF-A0A958DEJ1-F1
#
_cell.length_a   1.000
_cell.length_b   1.000
_cell.length_c   1.000
_cell.angle_alpha   90.00
_cell.angle_beta   90.00
_cell.angle_gamma   90.00
#
_symmetry.space_group_name_H-M   'P 1'
#
loop_
_entity.id
_entity.type
_entity.pdbx_description
1 polymer ?
#
loop_
_entity_poly.entity_id
_entity_poly.type
_entity_poly.pdbx_seq_one_letter_code
_entity_poly.pdbx_strand_id
1 'polypeptide(L)' 'MKLKCLACDVLARPLYLSAAHSPHIVDIQLFPRGLHNTPGILRGRLQENVDAAAGQGYDAVVMAYGLCGQATAGLT' A
#
# COMPACT_ATOMS: atom_id res chain seq x y z
N MET A 1 -9.94 5.23 -12.82
CA MET A 1 -9.72 5.60 -11.41
C MET A 1 -8.24 5.96 -11.20
N LYS A 2 -7.96 6.81 -10.23
CA LYS A 2 -6.63 7.07 -9.66
C LYS A 2 -6.55 6.36 -8.31
N LEU A 3 -5.72 5.32 -8.23
CA LEU A 3 -5.59 4.45 -7.07
C LEU A 3 -4.28 4.75 -6.34
N LYS A 4 -4.31 4.83 -5.01
CA LYS A 4 -3.11 4.82 -4.17
C LYS A 4 -2.83 3.39 -3.72
N CYS A 5 -1.74 2.79 -4.14
CA CYS A 5 -1.35 1.44 -3.76
C CYS A 5 -0.24 1.48 -2.70
N LEU A 6 -0.55 1.07 -1.49
CA LEU A 6 0.45 0.88 -0.42
C LEU A 6 0.90 -0.58 -0.44
N ALA A 7 2.21 -0.82 -0.53
CA ALA A 7 2.71 -2.15 -0.81
C ALA A 7 4.03 -2.51 -0.11
N CYS A 8 4.23 -3.79 0.14
CA CYS A 8 5.55 -4.33 0.50
C CYS A 8 6.47 -4.34 -0.74
N ASP A 9 7.73 -3.91 -0.60
CA ASP A 9 8.72 -3.84 -1.69
C ASP A 9 8.96 -5.19 -2.40
N VAL A 10 8.77 -6.31 -1.71
CA VAL A 10 8.88 -7.66 -2.30
C VAL A 10 7.89 -7.91 -3.43
N LEU A 11 6.79 -7.14 -3.48
CA LEU A 11 5.76 -7.23 -4.52
C LEU A 11 5.96 -6.21 -5.65
N ALA A 12 7.04 -5.42 -5.63
CA ALA A 12 7.24 -4.33 -6.60
C ALA A 12 7.13 -4.82 -8.06
N ARG A 13 7.81 -5.91 -8.42
CA ARG A 13 7.82 -6.42 -9.80
C ARG A 13 6.43 -6.80 -10.32
N PRO A 14 5.64 -7.68 -9.65
CA PRO A 14 4.30 -7.99 -10.11
C PRO A 14 3.36 -6.78 -10.05
N LEU A 15 3.49 -5.89 -9.06
CA LEU A 15 2.64 -4.70 -8.96
C LEU A 15 2.87 -3.70 -10.09
N TYR A 16 4.12 -3.41 -10.45
CA TYR A 16 4.41 -2.54 -11.59
C TYR A 16 3.96 -3.16 -12.91
N LEU A 17 4.08 -4.48 -13.07
CA LEU A 17 3.51 -5.17 -14.23
C LEU A 17 1.99 -5.01 -14.28
N SER A 18 1.27 -5.29 -13.19
CA SER A 18 -0.17 -5.11 -13.11
C SER A 18 -0.61 -3.66 -13.36
N ALA A 19 0.12 -2.69 -12.83
CA ALA A 19 -0.14 -1.26 -13.06
C ALA A 19 0.02 -0.88 -14.54
N ALA A 20 1.04 -1.39 -15.22
CA ALA A 20 1.26 -1.13 -16.65
C ALA A 20 0.14 -1.67 -17.56
N HIS A 21 -0.56 -2.72 -17.12
CA HIS A 21 -1.69 -3.32 -17.84
C HIS A 21 -3.06 -2.85 -17.33
N SER A 22 -3.09 -1.97 -16.32
CA SER A 22 -4.33 -1.51 -15.71
C SER A 22 -4.96 -0.37 -16.54
N PRO A 23 -6.30 -0.30 -16.67
CA PRO A 23 -6.99 0.87 -17.21
C PRO A 23 -7.05 2.03 -16.18
N HIS A 24 -6.36 1.92 -15.05
CA HIS A 24 -6.36 2.88 -13.96
C HIS A 24 -4.96 3.45 -13.72
N ILE A 25 -4.89 4.69 -13.25
CA ILE A 25 -3.64 5.27 -12.76
C ILE A 25 -3.37 4.65 -11.39
N VAL A 26 -2.25 3.94 -11.23
CA VAL A 26 -1.87 3.30 -9.96
C VAL A 26 -0.61 3.97 -9.43
N ASP A 27 -0.76 4.79 -8.39
CA ASP A 27 0.36 5.38 -7.65
C ASP A 27 0.86 4.37 -6.60
N ILE A 28 2.01 3.74 -6.86
CA ILE A 28 2.57 2.69 -6.00
C ILE A 28 3.57 3.30 -5.02
N GLN A 29 3.31 3.09 -3.73
CA GLN A 29 4.23 3.41 -2.64
C GLN A 29 4.72 2.13 -1.97
N LEU A 30 6.03 1.92 -2.03
CA LEU A 30 6.69 0.74 -1.48
C LEU A 30 7.20 1.01 -0.06
N PHE A 31 7.01 0.02 0.80
CA PHE A 31 7.52 -0.02 2.17
C PHE A 31 8.52 -1.16 2.30
N PRO A 32 9.65 -0.95 3.02
CA PRO A 32 10.68 -1.98 3.15
C PRO A 32 10.15 -3.27 3.76
N ARG A 33 10.52 -4.43 3.20
CA ARG A 33 10.17 -5.75 3.73
C ARG A 33 10.35 -5.83 5.23
N GLY A 34 11.48 -5.35 5.77
CA GLY A 34 11.84 -5.49 7.19
C GLY A 34 10.80 -4.99 8.19
N LEU A 35 9.88 -4.10 7.79
CA LEU A 35 8.84 -3.56 8.66
C LEU A 35 7.81 -4.60 9.13
N HIS A 36 7.67 -5.76 8.46
CA HIS A 36 6.77 -6.83 8.94
C HIS A 36 7.19 -7.40 10.31
N ASN A 37 8.47 -7.27 10.68
CA ASN A 37 8.97 -7.68 12.00
C ASN A 37 8.50 -6.73 13.13
N THR A 38 8.00 -5.55 12.76
CA THR A 38 7.52 -4.51 13.69
C THR A 38 6.12 -4.04 13.28
N PRO A 39 5.09 -4.89 13.38
CA PRO A 39 3.80 -4.66 12.73
C PRO A 39 3.02 -3.46 13.29
N GLY A 40 3.23 -3.07 14.54
CA GLY A 40 2.65 -1.83 15.09
C GLY A 40 3.19 -0.57 14.40
N ILE A 41 4.50 -0.51 14.15
CA ILE A 41 5.14 0.58 13.41
C ILE A 41 4.66 0.58 11.96
N LEU A 42 4.60 -0.60 11.33
CA LEU A 42 4.11 -0.70 9.96
C LEU A 42 2.65 -0.25 9.85
N ARG A 43 1.77 -0.69 10.76
CA ARG A 43 0.36 -0.26 10.80
C ARG A 43 0.22 1.25 10.95
N GLY A 44 0.98 1.88 11.86
CA GLY A 44 0.97 3.34 12.03
C GLY A 44 1.34 4.06 10.74
N ARG A 45 2.43 3.66 10.09
CA ARG A 45 2.85 4.23 8.80
C ARG A 45 1.82 4.01 7.69
N LEU A 46 1.17 2.85 7.67
CA LEU A 46 0.12 2.57 6.70
C LEU A 46 -1.10 3.48 6.92
N GLN A 47 -1.55 3.63 8.17
CA GLN A 47 -2.65 4.52 8.52
C GLN A 47 -2.33 5.98 8.17
N GLU A 48 -1.12 6.47 8.50
CA GLU A 48 -0.68 7.81 8.12
C GLU A 48 -0.78 8.05 6.60
N ASN A 49 -0.51 7.03 5.78
CA ASN A 49 -0.61 7.13 4.33
C ASN A 49 -2.04 6.99 3.80
N VAL A 50 -2.90 6.24 4.50
CA VAL A 50 -4.35 6.20 4.24
C VAL A 50 -4.94 7.59 4.51
N ASP A 51 -4.66 8.14 5.69
CA ASP A 51 -5.15 9.45 6.12
C ASP A 51 -4.65 10.55 5.18
N ALA A 52 -3.37 10.52 4.81
CA ALA A 52 -2.78 11.50 3.90
C ALA A 52 -3.37 11.42 2.48
N ALA A 53 -3.89 10.27 2.04
CA ALA A 53 -4.50 10.13 0.72
C ALA A 53 -5.82 10.92 0.59
N ALA A 54 -6.48 11.22 1.72
CA ALA A 54 -7.69 12.04 1.73
C ALA A 54 -7.41 13.42 1.11
N GLY A 55 -8.29 13.86 0.19
CA GLY A 55 -8.15 15.14 -0.48
C GLY A 55 -7.07 15.21 -1.58
N GLN A 56 -6.31 14.14 -1.83
CA GLN A 56 -5.30 14.10 -2.93
C GLN A 56 -5.86 13.63 -4.28
N GLY A 57 -7.20 13.51 -4.39
CA GLY A 57 -7.90 13.10 -5.61
C GLY A 57 -7.73 11.62 -5.95
N TYR A 58 -7.45 10.76 -4.97
CA TYR A 58 -7.52 9.31 -5.14
C TYR A 58 -8.96 8.83 -5.01
N ASP A 59 -9.37 7.92 -5.90
CA ASP A 59 -10.69 7.28 -5.83
C ASP A 59 -10.72 6.14 -4.81
N ALA A 60 -9.57 5.50 -4.56
CA ALA A 60 -9.43 4.45 -3.56
C ALA A 60 -7.97 4.27 -3.11
N VAL A 61 -7.80 3.78 -1.88
CA VAL A 61 -6.53 3.22 -1.38
C VAL A 61 -6.61 1.69 -1.45
N VAL A 62 -5.59 1.06 -2.03
CA VAL A 62 -5.49 -0.39 -2.18
C VAL A 62 -4.26 -0.92 -1.46
N MET A 63 -4.39 -2.09 -0.83
CA MET A 63 -3.33 -2.72 -0.05
C MET A 63 -2.75 -3.91 -0.81
N ALA A 64 -1.45 -3.88 -1.07
CA ALA A 64 -0.71 -5.01 -1.63
C ALA A 64 0.30 -5.52 -0.60
N TYR A 65 -0.19 -6.36 0.31
CA TYR A 65 0.59 -6.93 1.40
C TYR A 65 0.35 -8.43 1.55
N GLY A 66 1.42 -9.16 1.84
CA GLY A 66 1.29 -10.47 2.46
C GLY A 66 0.81 -10.35 3.90
N LEU A 67 0.30 -11.46 4.44
CA LEU A 67 -0.19 -11.53 5.81
C LEU A 67 0.92 -11.66 6.87
N CYS A 68 2.19 -11.61 6.46
CA CYS A 68 3.33 -11.63 7.37
C CYS A 68 3.33 -10.37 8.26
N GLY A 69 3.19 -10.58 9.56
CA GLY A 69 3.10 -9.51 10.56
C GLY A 69 1.69 -8.95 10.81
N GLN A 70 0.67 -9.27 9.99
CA GLN A 70 -0.73 -8.83 10.20
C GLN A 70 -0.88 -7.30 10.37
N ALA A 71 0.02 -6.51 9.77
CA ALA A 71 0.04 -5.06 9.96
C ALA A 71 -1.15 -4.34 9.33
N THR A 72 -1.80 -4.95 8.33
CA THR A 72 -3.02 -4.41 7.72
C THR A 72 -4.27 -4.62 8.57
N ALA A 73 -4.24 -5.53 9.55
CA ALA A 73 -5.37 -5.75 10.45
C ALA A 73 -5.55 -4.51 11.35
N GLY A 74 -6.76 -3.97 11.39
CA GLY A 74 -7.11 -2.79 12.18
C GLY A 74 -6.83 -1.44 11.51
N LEU A 75 -6.55 -1.40 10.20
CA LEU A 75 -6.61 -0.16 9.42
C LEU A 75 -8.08 0.28 9.27
N THR A 76 -8.32 1.59 9.25
CA THR A 76 -9.65 2.22 9.16
C THR A 76 -9.69 3.35 8.16
#